data_AF-A0A2H0ERE9-F1
#
_entry.id   AF-A0A2H0ERE9-F1
#
_cell.length_a   1.000
_cell.length_b   1.000
_cell.length_c   1.000
_cell.angle_alpha   90.00
_cell.angle_beta   90.00
_cell.angle_gamma   90.00
#
_symmetry.space_group_name_H-M   'P 1'
#
loop_
_entity.id
_entity.type
_entity.pdbx_description
1 polymer ?
#
loop_
_entity_poly.entity_id
_entity_poly.type
_entity_poly.pdbx_seq_one_letter_code
_entity_poly.pdbx_strand_id
1 'polypeptide(L)'
;MAGKSRIDAVRARNRAALLAALRRGGARSRTALAADTGLSGATVSAIGAQMLAEGLIAPAEIVADPAEAAAAAESPARGRPQAPLGLNPARASVVAAVISARAVTVALADYAGRLVARAEGPPLPRDACAAALTAALIARIDALRLHAATIGSGDPPLRALTVAVQGVTDAEARRVLWSPVLDAQGVDFAAPLGARYGAPVAVVNDCAMSATALARRQPALGPDFAVILVGPGVGMGLVLGGALVEGRRSSAMEFGHMTHQPGGAPCACGRLGCVEAYAADYA
;
A
#
# COMPACT_ATOMS: atom_id res chain seq x y z
N MET A 1 9.80 -25.89 20.19
CA MET A 1 9.41 -24.46 20.26
C MET A 1 7.88 -24.32 20.18
N ALA A 2 7.16 -24.89 21.15
CA ALA A 2 5.70 -24.92 21.19
C ALA A 2 5.23 -24.24 22.48
N GLY A 3 4.45 -23.15 22.36
CA GLY A 3 3.88 -22.45 23.52
C GLY A 3 4.00 -20.92 23.52
N LYS A 4 3.77 -20.23 22.38
CA LYS A 4 3.30 -18.83 22.50
C LYS A 4 1.96 -18.89 23.21
N SER A 5 1.85 -18.31 24.40
CA SER A 5 0.74 -18.58 25.32
C SER A 5 -0.60 -18.13 24.71
N ARG A 6 -1.69 -18.85 25.03
CA ARG A 6 -3.06 -18.47 24.63
C ARG A 6 -3.40 -17.02 24.99
N ILE A 7 -2.78 -16.50 26.05
CA ILE A 7 -2.95 -15.13 26.54
C ILE A 7 -2.32 -14.11 25.58
N ASP A 8 -1.14 -14.40 25.05
CA ASP A 8 -0.46 -13.51 24.09
C ASP A 8 -1.22 -13.43 22.77
N ALA A 9 -1.79 -14.55 22.32
CA ALA A 9 -2.65 -14.60 21.14
C ALA A 9 -3.92 -13.74 21.31
N VAL A 10 -4.56 -13.80 22.48
CA VAL A 10 -5.74 -12.96 22.78
C VAL A 10 -5.36 -11.48 22.82
N ARG A 11 -4.24 -11.12 23.46
CA ARG A 11 -3.76 -9.72 23.49
C ARG A 11 -3.46 -9.21 22.08
N ALA A 12 -2.77 -10.00 21.25
CA ALA A 12 -2.48 -9.63 19.86
C ALA A 12 -3.76 -9.42 19.04
N ARG A 13 -4.75 -10.31 19.19
CA ARG A 13 -6.06 -10.17 18.53
C ARG A 13 -6.79 -8.91 18.96
N ASN A 14 -6.85 -8.61 20.26
CA ASN A 14 -7.55 -7.43 20.76
C ASN A 14 -6.87 -6.13 20.29
N ARG A 15 -5.53 -6.10 20.27
CA ARG A 15 -4.75 -4.99 19.72
C ARG A 15 -5.02 -4.80 18.22
N ALA A 16 -5.04 -5.88 17.46
CA ALA A 16 -5.37 -5.83 16.03
C ALA A 16 -6.79 -5.30 15.79
N ALA A 17 -7.77 -5.70 16.61
CA ALA A 17 -9.14 -5.18 16.53
C ALA A 17 -9.19 -3.67 16.77
N LEU A 18 -8.47 -3.17 17.78
CA LEU A 18 -8.42 -1.74 18.10
C LEU A 18 -7.75 -0.92 16.97
N LEU A 19 -6.62 -1.40 16.44
CA LEU A 19 -5.97 -0.78 15.28
C LEU A 19 -6.88 -0.78 14.04
N ALA A 20 -7.59 -1.88 13.79
CA ALA A 20 -8.49 -1.99 12.66
C ALA A 20 -9.68 -1.03 12.78
N ALA A 21 -10.22 -0.86 13.99
CA ALA A 21 -11.26 0.13 14.26
C ALA A 21 -10.76 1.56 13.99
N LEU A 22 -9.59 1.92 14.51
CA LEU A 22 -8.98 3.23 14.27
C LEU A 22 -8.66 3.48 12.79
N ARG A 23 -8.17 2.47 12.06
CA ARG A 23 -7.90 2.59 10.62
C ARG A 23 -9.15 2.83 9.76
N ARG A 24 -10.30 2.32 10.19
CA ARG A 24 -11.58 2.51 9.46
C ARG A 24 -12.33 3.76 9.90
N GLY A 25 -12.31 4.05 11.20
CA GLY A 25 -13.14 5.09 11.82
C GLY A 25 -12.41 6.39 12.14
N GLY A 26 -11.09 6.46 11.94
CA GLY A 26 -10.28 7.60 12.36
C GLY A 26 -10.15 7.69 13.88
N ALA A 27 -9.95 8.91 14.39
CA ALA A 27 -9.86 9.14 15.82
C ALA A 27 -11.22 8.86 16.53
N ARG A 28 -11.18 8.11 17.63
CA ARG A 28 -12.38 7.63 18.33
C ARG A 28 -12.22 7.69 19.86
N SER A 29 -13.33 7.95 20.56
CA SER A 29 -13.35 7.84 22.03
C SER A 29 -13.19 6.39 22.46
N ARG A 30 -12.74 6.16 23.70
CA ARG A 30 -12.63 4.79 24.25
C ARG A 30 -13.97 4.06 24.27
N THR A 31 -15.06 4.79 24.52
CA THR A 31 -16.43 4.25 24.50
C THR A 31 -16.84 3.81 23.09
N ALA A 32 -16.56 4.63 22.07
CA ALA A 32 -16.81 4.26 20.68
C ALA A 32 -15.96 3.06 20.25
N LEU A 33 -14.68 3.03 20.63
CA LEU A 33 -13.80 1.89 20.36
C LEU A 33 -14.29 0.59 21.02
N ALA A 34 -14.83 0.67 22.24
CA ALA A 34 -15.43 -0.48 22.91
C ALA A 34 -16.65 -1.01 22.13
N ALA A 35 -17.51 -0.11 21.65
CA ALA A 35 -18.67 -0.46 20.82
C ALA A 35 -18.23 -1.07 19.47
N ASP A 36 -17.29 -0.44 18.76
CA ASP A 36 -16.81 -0.86 17.44
C ASP A 36 -16.10 -2.23 17.47
N THR A 37 -15.46 -2.56 18.60
CA THR A 37 -14.67 -3.79 18.74
C THR A 37 -15.35 -4.90 19.55
N GLY A 38 -16.44 -4.59 20.26
CA GLY A 38 -17.08 -5.49 21.21
C GLY A 38 -16.24 -5.79 22.47
N LEU A 39 -15.16 -5.04 22.71
CA LEU A 39 -14.31 -5.21 23.89
C LEU A 39 -14.86 -4.42 25.09
N SER A 40 -14.59 -4.89 26.31
CA SER A 40 -14.94 -4.13 27.52
C SER A 40 -14.14 -2.83 27.62
N GLY A 41 -14.74 -1.79 28.21
CA GLY A 41 -14.07 -0.49 28.42
C GLY A 41 -12.76 -0.59 29.20
N ALA A 42 -12.67 -1.53 30.16
CA ALA A 42 -11.44 -1.83 30.89
C ALA A 42 -10.35 -2.41 29.97
N THR A 43 -10.72 -3.31 29.05
CA THR A 43 -9.78 -3.89 28.07
C THR A 43 -9.29 -2.83 27.08
N VAL A 44 -10.18 -2.00 26.56
CA VAL A 44 -9.82 -0.87 25.67
C VAL A 44 -8.88 0.10 26.39
N SER A 45 -9.14 0.41 27.66
CA SER A 45 -8.29 1.33 28.44
C SER A 45 -6.90 0.77 28.68
N ALA A 46 -6.80 -0.50 29.09
CA ALA A 46 -5.52 -1.16 29.35
C ALA A 46 -4.67 -1.29 28.06
N ILE A 47 -5.29 -1.74 26.96
CA ILE A 47 -4.61 -1.86 25.67
C ILE A 47 -4.23 -0.49 25.12
N GLY A 48 -5.14 0.49 25.20
CA GLY A 48 -4.89 1.86 24.76
C GLY A 48 -3.71 2.50 25.50
N ALA A 49 -3.61 2.31 26.82
CA ALA A 49 -2.47 2.81 27.60
C ALA A 49 -1.14 2.20 27.14
N GLN A 50 -1.10 0.90 26.85
CA GLN A 50 0.10 0.24 26.30
C GLN A 50 0.45 0.79 24.91
N MET A 51 -0.53 0.92 24.03
CA MET A 51 -0.31 1.40 22.67
C MET A 51 0.09 2.88 22.62
N LEU A 52 -0.37 3.70 23.58
CA LEU A 52 0.10 5.07 23.80
C LEU A 52 1.57 5.08 24.22
N ALA A 53 1.94 4.25 25.19
CA ALA A 53 3.34 4.13 25.65
C ALA A 53 4.28 3.65 24.53
N GLU A 54 3.79 2.80 23.63
CA GLU A 54 4.52 2.33 22.45
C GLU A 54 4.50 3.33 21.28
N GLY A 55 3.76 4.43 21.40
CA GLY A 55 3.60 5.44 20.35
C GLY A 55 2.85 4.95 19.11
N LEU A 56 2.08 3.86 19.19
CA LEU A 56 1.24 3.37 18.07
C LEU A 56 0.00 4.22 17.87
N ILE A 57 -0.51 4.79 18.97
CA ILE A 57 -1.65 5.70 18.98
C ILE A 57 -1.26 6.97 19.74
N ALA A 58 -1.99 8.04 19.51
CA ALA A 58 -1.83 9.31 20.20
C ALA A 58 -3.21 9.96 20.45
N PRO A 59 -3.32 10.87 21.44
CA PRO A 59 -4.49 11.74 21.58
C PRO A 59 -4.79 12.50 20.28
N ALA A 60 -6.07 12.66 19.93
CA ALA A 60 -6.49 13.30 18.67
C ALA A 60 -5.97 14.73 18.49
N GLU A 61 -5.77 15.46 19.58
CA GLU A 61 -5.16 16.80 19.62
C GLU A 61 -3.73 16.83 19.03
N ILE A 62 -3.04 15.69 19.02
CA ILE A 62 -1.68 15.52 18.46
C ILE A 62 -1.74 14.97 17.02
N VAL A 63 -2.88 14.39 16.61
CA VAL A 63 -3.02 13.57 15.39
C VAL A 63 -3.74 14.30 14.25
N ALA A 64 -4.55 15.31 14.56
CA ALA A 64 -5.50 15.86 13.61
C ALA A 64 -4.94 17.00 12.73
N ASP A 65 -5.31 16.98 11.45
CA ASP A 65 -5.51 18.18 10.66
C ASP A 65 -6.57 19.06 11.39
N PRO A 66 -6.38 20.39 11.53
CA PRO A 66 -7.29 21.27 12.27
C PRO A 66 -8.79 21.04 12.01
N ALA A 67 -9.17 20.60 10.80
CA ALA A 67 -10.54 20.30 10.43
C ALA A 67 -11.14 19.05 11.13
N GLU A 68 -10.35 18.01 11.39
CA GLU A 68 -10.82 16.78 12.05
C GLU A 68 -10.88 16.93 13.58
N ALA A 69 -10.03 17.79 14.15
CA ALA A 69 -10.08 18.14 15.57
C ALA A 69 -11.40 18.83 15.95
N ALA A 70 -11.94 19.66 15.05
CA ALA A 70 -13.20 20.37 15.26
C ALA A 70 -14.41 19.43 15.29
N ALA A 71 -14.46 18.41 14.43
CA ALA A 71 -15.56 17.45 14.36
C ALA A 71 -15.61 16.49 15.57
N ALA A 72 -14.48 16.22 16.21
CA ALA A 72 -14.40 15.33 17.38
C ALA A 72 -14.79 16.00 18.72
N ALA A 73 -14.92 17.33 18.73
CA ALA A 73 -15.24 18.12 19.93
C ALA A 73 -16.74 18.18 20.26
N GLU A 74 -17.62 17.74 19.35
CA GLU A 74 -19.07 17.82 19.51
C GLU A 74 -19.62 16.68 20.39
N SER A 75 -19.36 16.71 21.70
CA SER A 75 -20.24 16.12 22.74
C SER A 75 -19.77 16.49 24.15
N PRO A 76 -20.54 17.31 24.91
CA PRO A 76 -20.24 17.58 26.31
C PRO A 76 -20.70 16.42 27.19
N ALA A 77 -19.84 15.41 27.39
CA ALA A 77 -20.09 14.36 28.38
C ALA A 77 -19.70 14.84 29.79
N ARG A 78 -20.60 14.65 30.76
CA ARG A 78 -20.34 14.89 32.20
C ARG A 78 -19.29 13.90 32.72
N GLY A 79 -18.20 14.42 33.26
CA GLY A 79 -17.00 13.66 33.67
C GLY A 79 -15.77 14.16 32.91
N ARG A 80 -14.54 13.94 33.42
CA ARG A 80 -13.31 14.44 32.76
C ARG A 80 -13.23 13.82 31.34
N PRO A 81 -13.45 14.60 30.26
CA PRO A 81 -13.48 14.04 28.92
C PRO A 81 -12.09 13.49 28.60
N GLN A 82 -11.98 12.19 28.34
CA GLN A 82 -10.72 11.65 27.86
C GLN A 82 -10.63 11.90 26.36
N ALA A 83 -9.55 12.57 25.94
CA ALA A 83 -9.31 12.88 24.54
C ALA A 83 -9.46 11.63 23.66
N PRO A 84 -10.11 11.73 22.48
CA PRO A 84 -10.18 10.66 21.51
C PRO A 84 -8.77 10.14 21.16
N LEU A 85 -8.69 8.86 20.80
CA LEU A 85 -7.45 8.21 20.40
C LEU A 85 -7.42 8.06 18.89
N GLY A 86 -6.30 8.41 18.27
CA GLY A 86 -6.02 8.22 16.84
C GLY A 86 -4.72 7.47 16.62
N LEU A 87 -4.47 7.03 15.39
CA LEU A 87 -3.16 6.47 15.01
C LEU A 87 -2.11 7.57 15.08
N ASN A 88 -0.93 7.28 15.64
CA ASN A 88 0.15 8.27 15.68
C ASN A 88 0.82 8.36 14.30
N PRO A 89 0.66 9.47 13.53
CA PRO A 89 1.21 9.57 12.18
C PRO A 89 2.75 9.51 12.17
N ALA A 90 3.39 10.02 13.23
CA ALA A 90 4.85 10.05 13.35
C ALA A 90 5.47 8.66 13.68
N ARG A 91 4.66 7.62 13.88
CA ARG A 91 5.17 6.29 14.25
C ARG A 91 5.98 5.63 13.14
N ALA A 92 5.57 5.83 11.89
CA ALA A 92 6.18 5.20 10.73
C ALA A 92 5.70 5.89 9.45
N SER A 93 6.44 5.70 8.36
CA SER A 93 5.99 6.00 7.01
C SER A 93 6.05 4.77 6.11
N VAL A 94 5.36 4.84 4.98
CA VAL A 94 5.49 3.92 3.85
C VAL A 94 5.67 4.70 2.56
N VAL A 95 6.37 4.12 1.61
CA VAL A 95 6.53 4.68 0.26
C VAL A 95 5.98 3.71 -0.78
N ALA A 96 5.25 4.24 -1.74
CA ALA A 96 4.88 3.52 -2.96
C ALA A 96 5.49 4.24 -4.17
N ALA A 97 6.16 3.49 -5.04
CA ALA A 97 6.64 3.94 -6.33
C ALA A 97 5.88 3.16 -7.41
N VAL A 98 5.34 3.84 -8.42
CA VAL A 98 4.63 3.23 -9.54
C VAL A 98 5.38 3.57 -10.81
N ILE A 99 5.84 2.54 -11.52
CA ILE A 99 6.54 2.64 -12.79
C ILE A 99 5.55 2.29 -13.90
N SER A 100 5.23 3.29 -14.72
CA SER A 100 4.31 3.14 -15.85
C SER A 100 4.95 3.65 -17.14
N ALA A 101 4.29 3.42 -18.27
CA ALA A 101 4.75 3.89 -19.58
C ALA A 101 4.81 5.43 -19.68
N ARG A 102 3.98 6.14 -18.90
CA ARG A 102 3.83 7.60 -18.99
C ARG A 102 4.61 8.36 -17.93
N ALA A 103 4.79 7.78 -16.76
CA ALA A 103 5.39 8.46 -15.62
C ALA A 103 5.91 7.49 -14.56
N VAL A 104 6.78 8.01 -13.70
CA VAL A 104 7.05 7.43 -12.39
C VAL A 104 6.40 8.28 -11.32
N THR A 105 5.48 7.69 -10.57
CA THR A 105 4.83 8.35 -9.43
C THR A 105 5.42 7.80 -8.14
N VAL A 106 5.81 8.66 -7.20
CA VAL A 106 6.20 8.28 -5.84
C VAL A 106 5.29 8.96 -4.82
N ALA A 107 4.85 8.20 -3.83
CA ALA A 107 3.95 8.68 -2.78
C ALA A 107 4.48 8.23 -1.41
N LEU A 108 4.43 9.13 -0.43
CA LEU A 108 4.78 8.87 0.95
C LEU A 108 3.51 9.04 1.80
N ALA A 109 3.20 8.02 2.57
CA ALA A 109 2.09 8.04 3.52
C ALA A 109 2.59 7.81 4.94
N ASP A 110 1.92 8.44 5.90
CA ASP A 110 2.20 8.26 7.33
C ASP A 110 1.54 6.98 7.88
N TYR A 111 1.77 6.70 9.17
CA TYR A 111 1.25 5.51 9.84
C TYR A 111 -0.29 5.51 9.98
N ALA A 112 -0.91 6.68 9.93
CA ALA A 112 -2.36 6.82 9.91
C ALA A 112 -2.95 6.52 8.52
N GLY A 113 -2.10 6.40 7.49
CA GLY A 113 -2.49 6.13 6.10
C GLY A 113 -2.81 7.41 5.32
N ARG A 114 -2.46 8.58 5.85
CA ARG A 114 -2.63 9.86 5.17
C ARG A 114 -1.48 10.08 4.20
N LEU A 115 -1.80 10.54 3.00
CA LEU A 115 -0.81 10.95 2.00
C LEU A 115 -0.12 12.22 2.50
N VAL A 116 1.20 12.14 2.74
CA VAL A 116 2.02 13.26 3.19
C VAL A 116 2.57 14.03 2.01
N ALA A 117 3.11 13.32 1.02
CA ALA A 117 3.67 13.91 -0.18
C ALA A 117 3.49 12.97 -1.36
N ARG A 118 3.35 13.55 -2.55
CA ARG A 118 3.33 12.84 -3.82
C ARG A 118 4.14 13.64 -4.83
N ALA A 119 4.95 12.95 -5.62
CA ALA A 119 5.63 13.52 -6.77
C ALA A 119 5.42 12.61 -7.98
N GLU A 120 5.32 13.24 -9.14
CA GLU A 120 5.28 12.56 -10.42
C GLU A 120 6.39 13.11 -11.30
N GLY A 121 7.06 12.23 -12.03
CA GLY A 121 8.14 12.59 -12.93
C GLY A 121 8.09 11.78 -14.22
N PRO A 122 9.00 12.07 -15.16
CA PRO A 122 9.03 11.38 -16.45
C PRO A 122 9.21 9.86 -16.30
N PRO A 123 8.85 9.06 -17.32
CA PRO A 123 9.07 7.62 -17.28
C PRO A 123 10.56 7.30 -17.12
N LEU A 124 10.88 6.08 -16.67
CA LEU A 124 12.27 5.63 -16.65
C LEU A 124 12.77 5.44 -18.09
N PRO A 125 14.05 5.72 -18.38
CA PRO A 125 14.62 5.38 -19.68
C PRO A 125 14.53 3.87 -19.89
N ARG A 126 13.87 3.46 -20.97
CA ARG A 126 13.51 2.07 -21.21
C ARG A 126 14.74 1.16 -21.37
N ASP A 127 15.78 1.68 -22.00
CA ASP A 127 17.06 1.02 -22.30
C ASP A 127 18.08 1.06 -21.15
N ALA A 128 17.73 1.69 -20.03
CA ALA A 128 18.63 1.80 -18.88
C ALA A 128 18.86 0.45 -18.20
N CYS A 129 20.09 0.23 -17.73
CA CYS A 129 20.43 -0.94 -16.93
C CYS A 129 19.79 -0.89 -15.54
N ALA A 130 19.68 -2.05 -14.88
CA ALA A 130 19.07 -2.19 -13.55
C ALA A 130 19.63 -1.20 -12.50
N ALA A 131 20.94 -0.94 -12.53
CA ALA A 131 21.59 0.00 -11.62
C ALA A 131 21.11 1.45 -11.84
N ALA A 132 21.01 1.89 -13.09
CA ALA A 132 20.53 3.22 -13.44
C ALA A 132 19.03 3.39 -13.12
N LEU A 133 18.20 2.38 -13.41
CA LEU A 133 16.78 2.36 -13.03
C LEU A 133 16.60 2.51 -11.51
N THR A 134 17.38 1.75 -10.74
CA THR A 134 17.37 1.79 -9.28
C THR A 134 17.83 3.14 -8.75
N ALA A 135 18.91 3.70 -9.28
CA ALA A 135 19.41 5.02 -8.89
C ALA A 135 18.37 6.13 -9.16
N ALA A 136 17.65 6.05 -10.27
CA ALA A 136 16.58 7.00 -10.60
C ALA A 136 15.39 6.91 -9.61
N LEU A 137 15.03 5.70 -9.14
CA LEU A 137 14.02 5.55 -8.09
C LEU A 137 14.52 6.12 -6.75
N ILE A 138 15.76 5.81 -6.36
CA ILE A 138 16.36 6.33 -5.13
C ILE A 138 16.33 7.86 -5.13
N ALA A 139 16.76 8.50 -6.23
CA ALA A 139 16.77 9.95 -6.34
C ALA A 139 15.36 10.56 -6.15
N ARG A 140 14.33 9.95 -6.73
CA ARG A 140 12.94 10.42 -6.57
C ARG A 140 12.41 10.23 -5.16
N ILE A 141 12.68 9.09 -4.54
CA ILE A 141 12.24 8.78 -3.18
C ILE A 141 12.95 9.71 -2.19
N ASP A 142 14.25 9.94 -2.36
CA ASP A 142 15.04 10.84 -1.52
C ASP A 142 14.54 12.28 -1.63
N ALA A 143 14.27 12.75 -2.85
CA ALA A 143 13.67 14.07 -3.08
C ALA A 143 12.29 14.21 -2.43
N LEU A 144 11.43 13.19 -2.55
CA LEU A 144 10.10 13.17 -1.92
C LEU A 144 10.20 13.25 -0.40
N ARG A 145 11.11 12.47 0.20
CA ARG A 145 11.32 12.46 1.66
C ARG A 145 11.87 13.78 2.17
N LEU A 146 12.82 14.37 1.45
CA LEU A 146 13.34 15.70 1.76
C LEU A 146 12.22 16.74 1.73
N HIS A 147 11.39 16.73 0.68
CA HIS A 147 10.24 17.63 0.59
C HIS A 147 9.25 17.43 1.75
N ALA A 148 8.90 16.18 2.08
CA ALA A 148 8.01 15.86 3.21
C ALA A 148 8.54 16.39 4.55
N ALA A 149 9.86 16.34 4.77
CA ALA A 149 10.49 16.89 5.97
C ALA A 149 10.36 18.42 6.04
N THR A 150 10.41 19.13 4.91
CA THR A 150 10.28 20.61 4.88
C THR A 150 8.88 21.12 5.19
N ILE A 151 7.84 20.34 4.92
CA ILE A 151 6.44 20.72 5.17
C ILE A 151 5.94 20.34 6.58
N GLY A 152 6.86 20.13 7.53
CA GLY A 152 6.52 19.92 8.95
C GLY A 152 5.97 18.53 9.30
N SER A 153 6.06 17.57 8.38
CA SER A 153 5.57 16.19 8.62
C SER A 153 6.56 15.29 9.36
N GLY A 154 7.74 15.83 9.72
CA GLY A 154 8.86 15.07 10.27
C GLY A 154 9.50 14.11 9.26
N ASP A 155 10.35 13.20 9.74
CA ASP A 155 10.91 12.08 8.97
C ASP A 155 10.71 10.76 9.74
N PRO A 156 9.45 10.29 9.87
CA PRO A 156 9.18 9.07 10.60
C PRO A 156 9.82 7.86 9.90
N PRO A 157 10.29 6.85 10.65
CA PRO A 157 11.02 5.72 10.08
C PRO A 157 10.25 5.05 8.95
N LEU A 158 10.93 4.81 7.82
CA LEU A 158 10.34 4.10 6.69
C LEU A 158 10.14 2.62 7.07
N ARG A 159 8.88 2.19 7.17
CA ARG A 159 8.53 0.83 7.61
C ARG A 159 8.51 -0.17 6.47
N ALA A 160 8.16 0.28 5.27
CA ALA A 160 8.08 -0.53 4.06
C ALA A 160 8.09 0.35 2.81
N LEU A 161 8.54 -0.22 1.70
CA LEU A 161 8.45 0.36 0.37
C LEU A 161 7.78 -0.62 -0.60
N THR A 162 6.99 -0.13 -1.53
CA THR A 162 6.43 -0.93 -2.62
C THR A 162 6.80 -0.31 -3.95
N VAL A 163 7.30 -1.12 -4.88
CA VAL A 163 7.49 -0.74 -6.28
C VAL A 163 6.44 -1.49 -7.11
N ALA A 164 5.45 -0.78 -7.61
CA ALA A 164 4.50 -1.31 -8.57
C ALA A 164 5.01 -1.07 -9.99
N VAL A 165 4.84 -2.05 -10.87
CA VAL A 165 5.27 -1.97 -12.27
C VAL A 165 4.16 -2.48 -13.17
N GLN A 166 4.02 -1.85 -14.34
CA GLN A 166 3.31 -2.47 -15.46
C GLN A 166 4.17 -3.61 -15.99
N GLY A 167 3.76 -4.86 -15.78
CA GLY A 167 4.51 -6.04 -16.22
C GLY A 167 4.40 -7.22 -15.26
N VAL A 168 5.27 -8.20 -15.46
CA VAL A 168 5.32 -9.46 -14.72
C VAL A 168 6.34 -9.36 -13.60
N THR A 169 5.92 -9.62 -12.36
CA THR A 169 6.81 -9.68 -11.19
C THR A 169 7.03 -11.11 -10.75
N ASP A 170 8.08 -11.39 -9.97
CA ASP A 170 8.29 -12.72 -9.39
C ASP A 170 7.38 -12.99 -8.18
N ALA A 171 7.20 -14.26 -7.84
CA ALA A 171 6.38 -14.68 -6.69
C ALA A 171 7.01 -14.32 -5.33
N GLU A 172 8.32 -14.02 -5.29
CA GLU A 172 9.00 -13.56 -4.07
C GLU A 172 8.79 -12.05 -3.80
N ALA A 173 8.12 -11.34 -4.73
CA ALA A 173 7.90 -9.90 -4.69
C ALA A 173 9.21 -9.09 -4.59
N ARG A 174 10.21 -9.48 -5.37
CA ARG A 174 11.54 -8.87 -5.40
C ARG A 174 11.94 -8.29 -6.75
N ARG A 175 11.46 -8.90 -7.83
CA ARG A 175 11.98 -8.65 -9.18
C ARG A 175 10.89 -8.36 -10.18
N VAL A 176 11.23 -7.51 -11.14
CA VAL A 176 10.49 -7.37 -12.40
C VAL A 176 11.04 -8.39 -13.37
N LEU A 177 10.27 -9.44 -13.66
CA LEU A 177 10.66 -10.50 -14.58
C LEU A 177 10.60 -10.00 -16.03
N TRP A 178 9.54 -9.26 -16.37
CA TRP A 178 9.33 -8.66 -17.68
C TRP A 178 8.47 -7.40 -17.55
N SER A 179 8.66 -6.41 -18.42
CA SER A 179 7.82 -5.22 -18.49
C SER A 179 7.84 -4.65 -19.91
N PRO A 180 6.72 -4.13 -20.44
CA PRO A 180 6.74 -3.41 -21.71
C PRO A 180 7.39 -2.02 -21.58
N VAL A 181 7.63 -1.54 -20.35
CA VAL A 181 8.16 -0.20 -20.08
C VAL A 181 9.65 -0.20 -19.71
N LEU A 182 10.27 -1.38 -19.56
CA LEU A 182 11.68 -1.58 -19.26
C LEU A 182 12.26 -2.71 -20.13
N ASP A 183 13.36 -2.46 -20.85
CA ASP A 183 14.02 -3.51 -21.64
C ASP A 183 14.81 -4.47 -20.75
N ALA A 184 15.33 -3.99 -19.62
CA ALA A 184 16.04 -4.81 -18.64
C ALA A 184 15.10 -5.89 -18.05
N GLN A 185 15.55 -7.14 -18.10
CA GLN A 185 14.83 -8.30 -17.58
C GLN A 185 15.38 -8.71 -16.21
N GLY A 186 14.51 -9.25 -15.34
CA GLY A 186 14.92 -9.77 -14.03
C GLY A 186 15.47 -8.71 -13.06
N VAL A 187 14.98 -7.47 -13.15
CA VAL A 187 15.48 -6.33 -12.35
C VAL A 187 15.07 -6.51 -10.88
N ASP A 188 16.05 -6.69 -9.98
CA ASP A 188 15.84 -6.72 -8.53
C ASP A 188 15.87 -5.30 -7.96
N PHE A 189 14.69 -4.73 -7.72
CA PHE A 189 14.57 -3.46 -7.00
C PHE A 189 14.59 -3.65 -5.48
N ALA A 190 14.20 -4.83 -4.98
CA ALA A 190 14.01 -5.05 -3.56
C ALA A 190 15.32 -5.04 -2.76
N ALA A 191 16.37 -5.71 -3.24
CA ALA A 191 17.67 -5.74 -2.59
C ALA A 191 18.30 -4.33 -2.44
N PRO A 192 18.53 -3.57 -3.53
CA PRO A 192 19.23 -2.30 -3.41
C PRO A 192 18.41 -1.22 -2.70
N LEU A 193 17.09 -1.16 -2.92
CA LEU A 193 16.23 -0.23 -2.18
C LEU A 193 16.14 -0.62 -0.69
N GLY A 194 16.07 -1.92 -0.39
CA GLY A 194 16.07 -2.41 0.99
C GLY A 194 17.37 -2.07 1.72
N ALA A 195 18.52 -2.22 1.06
CA ALA A 195 19.82 -1.82 1.59
C ALA A 195 19.91 -0.29 1.81
N ARG A 196 19.40 0.51 0.86
CA ARG A 196 19.42 1.99 0.92
C ARG A 196 18.56 2.55 2.05
N TYR A 197 17.42 1.93 2.34
CA TYR A 197 16.42 2.47 3.28
C TYR A 197 16.28 1.69 4.59
N GLY A 198 16.92 0.53 4.72
CA GLY A 198 16.78 -0.32 5.91
C GLY A 198 15.36 -0.85 6.12
N ALA A 199 14.57 -0.94 5.05
CA ALA A 199 13.15 -1.31 5.10
C ALA A 199 12.85 -2.46 4.12
N PRO A 200 11.89 -3.34 4.43
CA PRO A 200 11.38 -4.32 3.47
C PRO A 200 10.82 -3.64 2.22
N VAL A 201 11.13 -4.21 1.06
CA VAL A 201 10.67 -3.72 -0.24
C VAL A 201 9.94 -4.84 -0.96
N ALA A 202 8.73 -4.55 -1.43
CA ALA A 202 7.95 -5.45 -2.28
C ALA A 202 7.90 -4.90 -3.71
N VAL A 203 8.12 -5.76 -4.69
CA VAL A 203 7.93 -5.46 -6.11
C VAL A 203 6.67 -6.19 -6.57
N VAL A 204 5.69 -5.45 -7.09
CA VAL A 204 4.36 -5.95 -7.41
C VAL A 204 3.91 -5.51 -8.79
N ASN A 205 3.04 -6.31 -9.40
CA ASN A 205 2.28 -5.87 -10.57
C ASN A 205 1.29 -4.75 -10.17
N ASP A 206 1.06 -3.79 -11.07
CA ASP A 206 0.19 -2.63 -10.85
C ASP A 206 -1.31 -2.99 -10.74
N CYS A 207 -1.78 -3.98 -11.49
CA CYS A 207 -3.14 -4.50 -11.41
C CYS A 207 -3.35 -5.24 -10.07
N ALA A 208 -2.37 -6.03 -9.64
CA ALA A 208 -2.33 -6.67 -8.33
C ALA A 208 -2.38 -5.64 -7.18
N MET A 209 -1.62 -4.54 -7.30
CA MET A 209 -1.68 -3.42 -6.36
C MET A 209 -3.08 -2.79 -6.33
N SER A 210 -3.68 -2.56 -7.50
CA SER A 210 -4.99 -1.92 -7.64
C SER A 210 -6.11 -2.78 -7.05
N ALA A 211 -6.11 -4.08 -7.33
CA ALA A 211 -7.03 -5.05 -6.74
C ALA A 211 -6.89 -5.13 -5.22
N THR A 212 -5.65 -5.15 -4.70
CA THR A 212 -5.39 -5.12 -3.26
C THR A 212 -5.91 -3.83 -2.61
N ALA A 213 -5.75 -2.68 -3.27
CA ALA A 213 -6.25 -1.41 -2.77
C ALA A 213 -7.78 -1.39 -2.71
N LEU A 214 -8.46 -1.87 -3.76
CA LEU A 214 -9.92 -1.96 -3.83
C LEU A 214 -10.49 -2.93 -2.80
N ALA A 215 -9.87 -4.09 -2.59
CA ALA A 215 -10.29 -5.06 -1.56
C ALA A 215 -10.31 -4.44 -0.15
N ARG A 216 -9.41 -3.48 0.11
CA ARG A 216 -9.30 -2.80 1.40
C ARG A 216 -10.20 -1.58 1.52
N ARG A 217 -10.39 -0.83 0.44
CA ARG A 217 -11.09 0.47 0.44
C ARG A 217 -12.56 0.37 0.05
N GLN A 218 -12.95 -0.69 -0.64
CA GLN A 218 -14.29 -0.87 -1.20
C GLN A 218 -14.89 -2.21 -0.74
N PRO A 219 -15.22 -2.36 0.55
CA PRO A 219 -15.80 -3.61 1.07
C PRO A 219 -17.14 -3.97 0.39
N ALA A 220 -17.82 -3.00 -0.23
CA ALA A 220 -19.05 -3.21 -0.99
C ALA A 220 -18.86 -4.09 -2.24
N LEU A 221 -17.63 -4.25 -2.74
CA LEU A 221 -17.33 -5.17 -3.86
C LEU A 221 -17.46 -6.65 -3.47
N GLY A 222 -17.53 -6.96 -2.17
CA GLY A 222 -17.55 -8.33 -1.69
C GLY A 222 -16.18 -9.01 -1.73
N PRO A 223 -16.13 -10.31 -1.39
CA PRO A 223 -14.88 -11.06 -1.30
C PRO A 223 -14.32 -11.51 -2.66
N ASP A 224 -15.14 -11.47 -3.71
CA ASP A 224 -14.82 -12.03 -5.04
C ASP A 224 -15.04 -10.97 -6.11
N PHE A 225 -13.97 -10.47 -6.72
CA PHE A 225 -14.05 -9.49 -7.81
C PHE A 225 -12.77 -9.46 -8.66
N ALA A 226 -12.89 -8.94 -9.87
CA ALA A 226 -11.76 -8.66 -10.75
C ALA A 226 -11.64 -7.16 -11.02
N VAL A 227 -10.40 -6.70 -11.17
CA VAL A 227 -10.06 -5.34 -11.58
C VAL A 227 -9.34 -5.45 -12.91
N ILE A 228 -9.92 -4.89 -13.96
CA ILE A 228 -9.31 -4.86 -15.29
C ILE A 228 -8.85 -3.42 -15.54
N LEU A 229 -7.56 -3.26 -15.78
CA LEU A 229 -6.98 -1.98 -16.19
C LEU A 229 -6.84 -1.99 -17.72
N VAL A 230 -7.43 -0.98 -18.36
CA VAL A 230 -7.35 -0.76 -19.81
C VAL A 230 -6.75 0.63 -20.03
N GLY A 231 -5.73 0.71 -20.88
CA GLY A 231 -5.00 1.93 -21.18
C GLY A 231 -3.78 1.60 -22.04
N PRO A 232 -2.56 2.05 -21.69
CA PRO A 232 -1.34 1.70 -22.43
C PRO A 232 -1.08 0.19 -22.58
N GLY A 233 -1.70 -0.63 -21.73
CA GLY A 233 -1.79 -2.08 -21.87
C GLY A 233 -3.09 -2.58 -21.24
N VAL A 234 -3.26 -3.90 -21.19
CA VAL A 234 -4.43 -4.55 -20.58
C VAL A 234 -3.96 -5.53 -19.51
N GLY A 235 -4.40 -5.35 -18.28
CA GLY A 235 -4.03 -6.22 -17.16
C GLY A 235 -5.19 -6.48 -16.23
N MET A 236 -5.05 -7.52 -15.39
CA MET A 236 -6.09 -7.91 -14.44
C MET A 236 -5.52 -8.25 -13.07
N GLY A 237 -6.15 -7.76 -12.01
CA GLY A 237 -6.01 -8.28 -10.66
C GLY A 237 -7.28 -9.01 -10.25
N LEU A 238 -7.15 -10.22 -9.70
CA LEU A 238 -8.29 -11.03 -9.25
C LEU A 238 -8.24 -11.22 -7.74
N VAL A 239 -9.36 -10.98 -7.06
CA VAL A 239 -9.53 -11.24 -5.63
C VAL A 239 -10.58 -12.33 -5.48
N LEU A 240 -10.25 -13.38 -4.73
CA LEU A 240 -11.16 -14.47 -4.37
C LEU A 240 -11.05 -14.75 -2.87
N GLY A 241 -12.18 -14.91 -2.19
CA GLY A 241 -12.23 -15.11 -0.74
C GLY A 241 -11.63 -13.94 0.05
N GLY A 242 -11.62 -12.74 -0.53
CA GLY A 242 -11.00 -11.54 0.05
C GLY A 242 -9.47 -11.51 -0.04
N ALA A 243 -8.85 -12.46 -0.76
CA ALA A 243 -7.41 -12.52 -0.98
C ALA A 243 -7.08 -12.34 -2.47
N LEU A 244 -5.99 -11.63 -2.75
CA LEU A 244 -5.48 -11.52 -4.11
C LEU A 244 -5.05 -12.91 -4.60
N VAL A 245 -5.42 -13.24 -5.83
CA VAL A 245 -4.93 -14.44 -6.50
C VAL A 245 -3.52 -14.16 -7.01
N GLU A 246 -2.55 -14.90 -6.48
CA GLU A 246 -1.13 -14.77 -6.83
C GLU A 246 -0.66 -16.00 -7.62
N GLY A 247 0.35 -15.81 -8.47
CA GLY A 247 0.91 -16.88 -9.27
C GLY A 247 2.00 -17.61 -8.50
N ARG A 248 2.21 -18.90 -8.81
CA ARG A 248 3.21 -19.73 -8.12
C ARG A 248 4.67 -19.37 -8.44
N ARG A 249 4.89 -18.67 -9.56
CA ARG A 249 6.22 -18.29 -10.06
C ARG A 249 6.33 -16.81 -10.37
N SER A 250 5.21 -16.18 -10.72
CA SER A 250 5.13 -14.77 -11.13
C SER A 250 3.82 -14.15 -10.65
N SER A 251 3.59 -12.87 -10.98
CA SER A 251 2.24 -12.30 -10.99
C SER A 251 1.26 -13.24 -11.69
N ALA A 252 0.05 -13.34 -11.16
CA ALA A 252 -1.04 -14.08 -11.79
C ALA A 252 -1.79 -13.17 -12.76
N MET A 253 -2.65 -13.79 -13.56
CA MET A 253 -3.69 -13.09 -14.33
C MET A 253 -3.14 -12.15 -15.41
N GLU A 254 -2.29 -12.70 -16.29
CA GLU A 254 -1.83 -12.04 -17.53
C GLU A 254 -2.96 -12.00 -18.60
N PHE A 255 -4.13 -11.49 -18.22
CA PHE A 255 -5.37 -11.48 -18.99
C PHE A 255 -5.20 -10.80 -20.36
N GLY A 256 -4.50 -9.66 -20.40
CA GLY A 256 -4.23 -8.96 -21.66
C GLY A 256 -3.47 -9.81 -22.69
N HIS A 257 -2.72 -10.82 -22.25
CA HIS A 257 -1.96 -11.70 -23.12
C HIS A 257 -2.65 -13.04 -23.44
N MET A 258 -3.90 -13.23 -22.98
CA MET A 258 -4.73 -14.34 -23.45
C MET A 258 -5.05 -14.17 -24.95
N THR A 259 -5.08 -15.27 -25.70
CA THR A 259 -5.39 -15.24 -27.14
C THR A 259 -6.88 -14.92 -27.35
N HIS A 260 -7.16 -13.74 -27.90
CA HIS A 260 -8.47 -13.35 -28.41
C HIS A 260 -8.70 -13.88 -29.84
N GLN A 261 -7.76 -13.64 -30.75
CA GLN A 261 -7.86 -14.04 -32.15
C GLN A 261 -6.57 -14.77 -32.61
N PRO A 262 -6.58 -16.10 -32.77
CA PRO A 262 -5.40 -16.85 -33.21
C PRO A 262 -4.82 -16.31 -34.52
N GLY A 263 -3.51 -16.02 -34.53
CA GLY A 263 -2.82 -15.43 -35.70
C GLY A 263 -3.21 -13.98 -35.99
N GLY A 264 -3.85 -13.30 -35.04
CA GLY A 264 -4.32 -11.92 -35.16
C GLY A 264 -3.23 -10.85 -35.02
N ALA A 265 -3.61 -9.67 -34.56
CA ALA A 265 -2.75 -8.49 -34.47
C ALA A 265 -1.48 -8.72 -33.61
N PRO A 266 -0.34 -8.09 -33.94
CA PRO A 266 0.88 -8.19 -33.15
C PRO A 266 0.71 -7.50 -31.79
N CYS A 267 1.15 -8.18 -30.73
CA CYS A 267 1.15 -7.65 -29.37
C CYS A 267 2.58 -7.26 -28.94
N ALA A 268 2.71 -6.26 -28.07
CA ALA A 268 3.99 -5.84 -27.50
C ALA A 268 4.74 -6.96 -26.75
N CYS A 269 4.03 -8.01 -26.30
CA CYS A 269 4.66 -9.20 -25.71
C CYS A 269 5.35 -10.13 -26.73
N GLY A 270 5.27 -9.84 -28.04
CA GLY A 270 5.84 -10.64 -29.12
C GLY A 270 4.95 -11.77 -29.65
N ARG A 271 3.78 -11.98 -29.05
CA ARG A 271 2.76 -12.93 -29.56
C ARG A 271 1.79 -12.25 -30.53
N LEU A 272 0.97 -13.06 -31.18
CA LEU A 272 -0.10 -12.61 -32.07
C LEU A 272 -1.47 -12.90 -31.44
N GLY A 273 -2.39 -11.97 -31.58
CA GLY A 273 -3.80 -12.19 -31.23
C GLY A 273 -4.16 -12.01 -29.77
N CYS A 274 -3.31 -11.37 -28.97
CA CYS A 274 -3.59 -11.11 -27.55
C CYS A 274 -4.76 -10.14 -27.38
N VAL A 275 -5.57 -10.26 -26.32
CA VAL A 275 -6.64 -9.29 -25.96
C VAL A 275 -6.11 -7.86 -25.98
N GLU A 276 -4.92 -7.62 -25.43
CA GLU A 276 -4.28 -6.31 -25.37
C GLU A 276 -4.11 -5.68 -26.76
N ALA A 277 -3.77 -6.47 -27.79
CA ALA A 277 -3.53 -5.98 -29.15
C ALA A 277 -4.79 -5.43 -29.83
N TYR A 278 -5.96 -5.54 -29.21
CA TYR A 278 -7.25 -5.04 -29.72
C TYR A 278 -7.92 -4.04 -28.78
N ALA A 279 -7.44 -3.90 -27.54
CA ALA A 279 -8.12 -3.14 -26.49
C ALA A 279 -7.23 -2.12 -25.77
N ALA A 280 -5.91 -2.19 -25.94
CA ALA A 280 -5.01 -1.16 -25.41
C ALA A 280 -5.05 0.11 -26.28
N ASP A 281 -4.55 1.22 -25.72
CA ASP A 281 -4.46 2.54 -26.37
C ASP A 281 -3.68 2.52 -27.70
N TYR A 282 -2.84 1.50 -27.94
CA TYR A 282 -2.03 1.36 -29.15
C TYR A 282 -2.68 0.52 -30.25
N ALA A 283 -3.85 -0.07 -30.00
CA ALA A 283 -4.57 -0.94 -30.93
C ALA A 283 -5.14 -0.16 -32.12
#